data_AF-A0A9E0SYK8-F1
#
_entry.id   AF-A0A9E0SYK8-F1
#
_cell.length_a   1.000
_cell.length_b   1.000
_cell.length_c   1.000
_cell.angle_alpha   90.00
_cell.angle_beta   90.00
_cell.angle_gamma   90.00
#
_symmetry.space_group_name_H-M   'P 1'
#
loop_
_entity.id
_entity.type
_entity.pdbx_description
1 polymer ?
#
loop_
_entity_poly.entity_id
_entity_poly.type
_entity_poly.pdbx_seq_one_letter_code
_entity_poly.pdbx_strand_id
1 'polypeptide(L)'
;MKRYFVGTLLFAAAILAGCGGGSSSSDDTGGGTAYAAAVSTSFSPTVAKDQATGAQDVPLHWVYAVNNGQPITVSVSGVSASLSVPSIEVKLAPTDLKRVATISGPVSGDVSGTSYSGNVALTVEDDLVQSNGTTASSREALGIDLSLSAGGESGTVQGNVTVDHLSPPYEWFLDRSDLDQLAVGYTTTISSSGVTNANIAITDASPIVVTNAPVTVTDRWTVVAKLDTLSVRGKAYTDVVQLTRETSLPDASGNLVPVTIQYWVAKGVGMVKGVGVYNILNSADVVYELTETNLTQD
;
A
#
# COMPACT_ATOMS: atom_id res chain seq x y z
N MET A 1 14.78 -18.11 18.14
CA MET A 1 14.45 -18.45 16.74
C MET A 1 13.06 -17.95 16.34
N LYS A 2 11.96 -18.41 16.97
CA LYS A 2 10.57 -17.96 16.68
C LYS A 2 10.39 -16.43 16.65
N ARG A 3 10.98 -15.67 17.60
CA ARG A 3 10.86 -14.19 17.66
C ARG A 3 11.60 -13.42 16.56
N TYR A 4 12.82 -13.84 16.19
CA TYR A 4 13.58 -13.19 15.10
C TYR A 4 12.95 -13.47 13.72
N PHE A 5 12.40 -14.68 13.57
CA PHE A 5 11.68 -15.11 12.39
C PHE A 5 10.37 -14.34 12.19
N VAL A 6 9.57 -14.21 13.25
CA VAL A 6 8.34 -13.41 13.24
C VAL A 6 8.63 -11.92 13.08
N GLY A 7 9.70 -11.38 13.69
CA GLY A 7 10.11 -9.99 13.50
C GLY A 7 10.47 -9.66 12.04
N THR A 8 11.17 -10.55 11.34
CA THR A 8 11.55 -10.36 9.92
C THR A 8 10.35 -10.50 8.97
N LEU A 9 9.39 -11.38 9.28
CA LEU A 9 8.15 -11.54 8.50
C LEU A 9 7.13 -10.43 8.77
N LEU A 10 6.99 -9.99 10.02
CA LEU A 10 6.22 -8.80 10.40
C LEU A 10 6.78 -7.55 9.74
N PHE A 11 8.10 -7.50 9.58
CA PHE A 11 8.78 -6.44 8.88
C PHE A 11 8.42 -6.45 7.38
N ALA A 12 8.48 -7.61 6.71
CA ALA A 12 7.99 -7.74 5.33
C ALA A 12 6.49 -7.39 5.19
N ALA A 13 5.66 -7.80 6.17
CA ALA A 13 4.24 -7.47 6.28
C ALA A 13 3.96 -5.97 6.51
N ALA A 14 4.75 -5.30 7.33
CA ALA A 14 4.65 -3.86 7.56
C ALA A 14 5.17 -3.04 6.38
N ILE A 15 6.07 -3.59 5.55
CA ILE A 15 6.44 -2.96 4.28
C ILE A 15 5.31 -3.12 3.25
N LEU A 16 4.60 -4.26 3.24
CA LEU A 16 3.39 -4.44 2.43
C LEU A 16 2.26 -3.49 2.84
N ALA A 17 2.29 -3.05 4.10
CA ALA A 17 1.54 -1.92 4.61
C ALA A 17 1.89 -0.55 4.01
N GLY A 18 2.85 -0.51 3.09
CA GLY A 18 3.08 0.60 2.17
C GLY A 18 1.99 0.77 1.10
N CYS A 19 0.89 0.02 1.18
CA CYS A 19 -0.25 0.12 0.29
C CYS A 19 -1.51 0.14 1.14
N GLY A 20 -2.05 1.33 1.39
CA GLY A 20 -3.15 1.57 2.31
C GLY A 20 -4.47 0.86 1.98
N GLY A 21 -4.96 -0.04 2.84
CA GLY A 21 -6.27 0.09 3.42
C GLY A 21 -6.86 -1.18 4.11
N GLY A 22 -7.71 -1.12 5.14
CA GLY A 22 -8.07 -2.25 6.01
C GLY A 22 -9.54 -2.68 6.10
N SER A 23 -9.79 -3.80 6.78
CA SER A 23 -11.01 -4.59 6.69
C SER A 23 -12.15 -4.06 7.57
N SER A 24 -13.31 -3.78 6.94
CA SER A 24 -14.59 -4.03 7.58
C SER A 24 -14.98 -5.50 7.34
N SER A 25 -15.16 -6.25 8.42
CA SER A 25 -15.94 -7.49 8.36
C SER A 25 -17.41 -7.10 8.16
N SER A 26 -17.85 -7.03 6.91
CA SER A 26 -19.24 -7.25 6.57
C SER A 26 -19.32 -8.60 5.87
N ASP A 27 -20.17 -9.48 6.40
CA ASP A 27 -20.67 -10.64 5.69
C ASP A 27 -21.20 -10.20 4.32
N ASP A 28 -20.37 -10.32 3.28
CA ASP A 28 -20.84 -10.26 1.90
C ASP A 28 -20.53 -11.60 1.24
N THR A 29 -21.35 -12.57 1.61
CA THR A 29 -21.54 -13.80 0.86
C THR A 29 -22.02 -13.44 -0.55
N GLY A 30 -21.08 -13.38 -1.49
CA GLY A 30 -21.34 -13.63 -2.91
C GLY A 30 -22.46 -12.79 -3.54
N GLY A 31 -22.12 -11.56 -3.92
CA GLY A 31 -22.98 -10.73 -4.77
C GLY A 31 -22.21 -9.56 -5.35
N GLY A 32 -21.31 -9.83 -6.32
CA GLY A 32 -20.55 -8.79 -7.01
C GLY A 32 -21.49 -7.77 -7.65
N THR A 33 -21.78 -6.69 -6.93
CA THR A 33 -22.36 -5.50 -7.54
C THR A 33 -21.24 -4.90 -8.37
N ALA A 34 -21.41 -4.96 -9.70
CA ALA A 34 -20.48 -4.32 -10.61
C ALA A 34 -20.35 -2.85 -10.22
N TYR A 35 -19.13 -2.39 -9.96
CA TYR A 35 -18.89 -0.98 -9.69
C TYR A 35 -19.37 -0.15 -10.87
N ALA A 36 -20.17 0.88 -10.59
CA ALA A 36 -20.61 1.81 -11.63
C ALA A 36 -19.39 2.54 -12.22
N ALA A 37 -19.39 2.73 -13.54
CA ALA A 37 -18.35 3.49 -14.22
C ALA A 37 -18.31 4.92 -13.67
N ALA A 38 -17.11 5.39 -13.34
CA ALA A 38 -16.90 6.66 -12.67
C ALA A 38 -15.89 7.52 -13.43
N VAL A 39 -16.08 8.83 -13.40
CA VAL A 39 -15.17 9.82 -13.98
C VAL A 39 -14.63 10.75 -12.92
N SER A 40 -13.35 11.11 -13.03
CA SER A 40 -12.69 12.07 -12.15
C SER A 40 -11.72 12.93 -12.95
N THR A 41 -11.34 14.07 -12.39
CA THR A 41 -10.33 14.98 -12.99
C THR A 41 -9.02 15.00 -12.20
N SER A 42 -8.92 14.21 -11.13
CA SER A 42 -7.74 14.14 -10.27
C SER A 42 -6.78 13.01 -10.68
N PHE A 43 -5.50 13.18 -10.37
CA PHE A 43 -4.47 12.15 -10.50
C PHE A 43 -4.45 11.12 -9.36
N SER A 44 -5.24 11.29 -8.30
CA SER A 44 -5.51 10.25 -7.30
C SER A 44 -6.94 10.36 -6.77
N PRO A 45 -7.96 9.99 -7.57
CA PRO A 45 -9.36 10.26 -7.27
C PRO A 45 -9.81 9.78 -5.89
N THR A 46 -10.31 10.72 -5.09
CA THR A 46 -11.03 10.46 -3.83
C THR A 46 -12.50 10.87 -3.92
N VAL A 47 -12.82 11.66 -4.96
CA VAL A 47 -14.17 12.01 -5.38
C VAL A 47 -14.28 11.73 -6.87
N ALA A 48 -15.39 11.13 -7.27
CA ALA A 48 -15.74 10.86 -8.65
C ALA A 48 -17.24 11.00 -8.86
N LYS A 49 -17.64 11.06 -10.13
CA LYS A 49 -19.04 11.09 -10.54
C LYS A 49 -19.37 9.83 -11.28
N ASP A 50 -20.57 9.31 -11.07
CA ASP A 50 -21.13 8.25 -11.88
C ASP A 50 -21.24 8.73 -13.33
N GLN A 51 -20.67 7.98 -14.27
CA GLN A 51 -20.59 8.40 -15.67
C GLN A 51 -21.97 8.45 -16.34
N ALA A 52 -22.92 7.60 -15.92
CA ALA A 52 -24.23 7.50 -16.54
C ALA A 52 -25.24 8.52 -15.98
N THR A 53 -25.15 8.80 -14.68
CA THR A 53 -26.15 9.60 -13.94
C THR A 53 -25.62 10.94 -13.45
N GLY A 54 -24.30 11.12 -13.39
CA GLY A 54 -23.64 12.30 -12.81
C GLY A 54 -23.73 12.36 -11.28
N ALA A 55 -24.26 11.32 -10.62
CA ALA A 55 -24.34 11.23 -9.17
C ALA A 55 -22.93 11.33 -8.54
N GLN A 56 -22.83 12.04 -7.41
CA GLN A 56 -21.59 12.07 -6.63
C GLN A 56 -21.45 10.80 -5.77
N ASP A 57 -20.30 10.65 -5.12
CA ASP A 57 -20.05 9.65 -4.09
C ASP A 57 -20.14 8.20 -4.58
N VAL A 58 -19.56 7.94 -5.75
CA VAL A 58 -19.40 6.58 -6.27
C VAL A 58 -18.23 5.87 -5.58
N PRO A 59 -18.42 4.67 -5.01
CA PRO A 59 -17.32 3.84 -4.53
C PRO A 59 -16.28 3.60 -5.62
N LEU A 60 -15.01 3.77 -5.26
CA LEU A 60 -13.90 3.59 -6.19
C LEU A 60 -13.17 2.28 -5.90
N HIS A 61 -12.66 1.66 -6.95
CA HIS A 61 -11.80 0.49 -6.81
C HIS A 61 -10.65 0.47 -7.81
N TRP A 62 -9.58 -0.19 -7.42
CA TRP A 62 -8.42 -0.50 -8.25
C TRP A 62 -7.93 -1.89 -7.90
N VAL A 63 -7.56 -2.67 -8.92
CA VAL A 63 -6.85 -3.94 -8.74
C VAL A 63 -5.51 -3.83 -9.43
N TYR A 64 -4.44 -4.13 -8.70
CA TYR A 64 -3.07 -4.09 -9.21
C TYR A 64 -2.52 -5.51 -9.28
N ALA A 65 -2.00 -5.92 -10.43
CA ALA A 65 -1.14 -7.09 -10.51
C ALA A 65 0.20 -6.77 -9.84
N VAL A 66 0.68 -7.69 -9.00
CA VAL A 66 1.98 -7.54 -8.32
C VAL A 66 3.01 -8.42 -8.99
N ASN A 67 4.13 -7.81 -9.37
CA ASN A 67 5.32 -8.47 -9.89
C ASN A 67 5.03 -9.48 -11.01
N ASN A 68 4.02 -9.21 -11.86
CA ASN A 68 3.54 -10.14 -12.89
C ASN A 68 3.19 -11.55 -12.38
N GLY A 69 2.69 -11.64 -11.14
CA GLY A 69 2.39 -12.90 -10.46
C GLY A 69 3.61 -13.68 -9.98
N GLN A 70 4.83 -13.14 -10.14
CA GLN A 70 6.04 -13.76 -9.64
C GLN A 70 6.21 -13.48 -8.14
N PRO A 71 6.69 -14.47 -7.36
CA PRO A 71 6.91 -14.26 -5.95
C PRO A 71 7.93 -13.14 -5.67
N ILE A 72 7.66 -12.35 -4.64
CA ILE A 72 8.60 -11.40 -4.05
C ILE A 72 9.53 -12.22 -3.15
N THR A 73 10.82 -12.23 -3.45
CA THR A 73 11.81 -12.99 -2.69
C THR A 73 12.74 -12.08 -1.92
N VAL A 74 13.02 -12.45 -0.68
CA VAL A 74 13.86 -11.70 0.25
C VAL A 74 14.79 -12.68 0.94
N SER A 75 16.05 -12.30 1.14
CA SER A 75 16.96 -13.06 1.99
C SER A 75 17.76 -12.14 2.91
N VAL A 76 17.69 -12.41 4.21
CA VAL A 76 18.34 -11.61 5.25
C VAL A 76 18.85 -12.55 6.33
N SER A 77 20.15 -12.46 6.65
CA SER A 77 20.75 -13.12 7.82
C SER A 77 20.43 -14.62 7.97
N GLY A 78 20.47 -15.37 6.87
CA GLY A 78 20.20 -16.83 6.87
C GLY A 78 18.71 -17.22 6.90
N VAL A 79 17.82 -16.23 6.75
CA VAL A 79 16.40 -16.41 6.47
C VAL A 79 16.18 -16.12 4.98
N SER A 80 15.42 -16.98 4.32
CA SER A 80 14.85 -16.71 3.00
C SER A 80 13.33 -16.70 3.13
N ALA A 81 12.69 -15.76 2.47
CA ALA A 81 11.25 -15.62 2.40
C ALA A 81 10.83 -15.40 0.94
N SER A 82 9.73 -16.02 0.55
CA SER A 82 9.09 -15.88 -0.74
C SER A 82 7.61 -15.64 -0.51
N LEU A 83 7.11 -14.51 -0.98
CA LEU A 83 5.72 -14.11 -0.86
C LEU A 83 5.11 -14.00 -2.26
N SER A 84 4.06 -14.78 -2.52
CA SER A 84 3.33 -14.69 -3.79
C SER A 84 2.04 -13.91 -3.58
N VAL A 85 2.04 -12.64 -3.96
CA VAL A 85 0.82 -11.82 -4.01
C VAL A 85 0.41 -11.72 -5.48
N PRO A 86 -0.70 -12.31 -5.92
CA PRO A 86 -1.12 -12.18 -7.31
C PRO A 86 -1.62 -10.76 -7.62
N SER A 87 -2.35 -10.17 -6.68
CA SER A 87 -2.94 -8.85 -6.82
C SER A 87 -3.13 -8.14 -5.49
N ILE A 88 -3.23 -6.82 -5.54
CA ILE A 88 -3.72 -5.96 -4.46
C ILE A 88 -5.02 -5.33 -4.92
N GLU A 89 -6.07 -5.43 -4.11
CA GLU A 89 -7.34 -4.75 -4.34
C GLU A 89 -7.42 -3.55 -3.42
N VAL A 90 -7.58 -2.35 -4.00
CA VAL A 90 -7.78 -1.08 -3.29
C VAL A 90 -9.19 -0.60 -3.52
N LYS A 91 -9.88 -0.20 -2.46
CA LYS A 91 -11.24 0.36 -2.45
C LYS A 91 -11.22 1.70 -1.74
N LEU A 92 -12.09 2.61 -2.15
CA LEU A 92 -12.35 3.85 -1.42
C LEU A 92 -13.85 4.04 -1.30
N ALA A 93 -14.32 4.16 -0.06
CA ALA A 93 -15.67 4.58 0.23
C ALA A 93 -15.68 6.13 0.30
N PRO A 94 -16.46 6.81 -0.56
CA PRO A 94 -16.39 8.27 -0.66
C PRO A 94 -17.02 8.97 0.55
N THR A 95 -17.96 8.31 1.24
CA THR A 95 -18.71 8.89 2.37
C THR A 95 -17.88 9.07 3.63
N ASP A 96 -16.92 8.17 3.88
CA ASP A 96 -16.04 8.22 5.05
C ASP A 96 -14.58 8.56 4.68
N LEU A 97 -14.31 8.77 3.38
CA LEU A 97 -12.97 9.00 2.83
C LEU A 97 -11.95 7.95 3.32
N LYS A 98 -12.42 6.71 3.48
CA LYS A 98 -11.59 5.61 3.94
C LYS A 98 -11.09 4.78 2.76
N ARG A 99 -9.77 4.63 2.67
CA ARG A 99 -9.14 3.77 1.66
C ARG A 99 -8.77 2.41 2.26
N VAL A 100 -9.08 1.35 1.50
CA VAL A 100 -9.00 -0.07 1.87
C VAL A 100 -8.20 -0.89 0.82
N ALA A 101 -6.94 -1.32 1.05
CA ALA A 101 -6.12 -2.20 0.25
C ALA A 101 -5.88 -3.54 0.94
N THR A 102 -6.42 -4.59 0.34
CA THR A 102 -6.22 -5.96 0.83
C THR A 102 -5.07 -6.61 0.09
N ILE A 103 -4.18 -7.26 0.83
CA ILE A 103 -3.05 -8.00 0.31
C ILE A 103 -3.11 -9.39 0.91
N SER A 104 -3.19 -10.42 0.08
CA SER A 104 -3.15 -11.79 0.58
C SER A 104 -2.41 -12.70 -0.38
N GLY A 105 -1.81 -13.75 0.18
CA GLY A 105 -1.09 -14.72 -0.62
C GLY A 105 -0.33 -15.74 0.20
N PRO A 106 0.11 -16.83 -0.44
CA PRO A 106 0.97 -17.79 0.22
C PRO A 106 2.35 -17.19 0.47
N VAL A 107 2.91 -17.55 1.62
CA VAL A 107 4.28 -17.24 2.02
C VAL A 107 5.03 -18.53 2.29
N SER A 108 6.29 -18.58 1.89
CA SER A 108 7.16 -19.74 2.10
C SER A 108 8.60 -19.29 2.29
N GLY A 109 9.47 -20.20 2.69
CA GLY A 109 10.88 -19.88 2.82
C GLY A 109 11.65 -20.92 3.62
N ASP A 110 12.82 -20.52 4.08
CA ASP A 110 13.72 -21.35 4.87
C ASP A 110 14.45 -20.53 5.95
N VAL A 111 14.61 -21.12 7.14
CA VAL A 111 15.43 -20.58 8.22
C VAL A 111 16.42 -21.63 8.64
N SER A 112 17.71 -21.39 8.38
CA SER A 112 18.79 -22.28 8.83
C SER A 112 18.57 -23.76 8.45
N GLY A 113 18.03 -24.02 7.25
CA GLY A 113 17.75 -25.37 6.73
C GLY A 113 16.40 -25.95 7.14
N THR A 114 15.57 -25.20 7.88
CA THR A 114 14.18 -25.58 8.16
C THR A 114 13.23 -24.78 7.29
N SER A 115 12.60 -25.45 6.33
CA SER A 115 11.63 -24.83 5.44
C SER A 115 10.31 -24.57 6.15
N TYR A 116 9.63 -23.51 5.74
CA TYR A 116 8.34 -23.11 6.25
C TYR A 116 7.39 -22.71 5.12
N SER A 117 6.10 -22.79 5.39
CA SER A 117 5.04 -22.36 4.48
C SER A 117 3.77 -21.94 5.22
N GLY A 118 3.00 -21.07 4.62
CA GLY A 118 1.68 -20.70 5.10
C GLY A 118 1.07 -19.57 4.29
N ASN A 119 0.27 -18.71 4.92
CA ASN A 119 -0.42 -17.62 4.25
C ASN A 119 -0.29 -16.33 5.04
N VAL A 120 -0.24 -15.22 4.31
CA VAL A 120 -0.34 -13.88 4.88
C VAL A 120 -1.59 -13.19 4.32
N ALA A 121 -2.26 -12.44 5.19
CA ALA A 121 -3.32 -11.50 4.85
C ALA A 121 -3.03 -10.19 5.58
N LEU A 122 -3.01 -9.10 4.84
CA LEU A 122 -2.73 -7.76 5.31
C LEU A 122 -3.81 -6.82 4.84
N THR A 123 -4.05 -5.82 5.67
CA THR A 123 -5.06 -4.79 5.45
C THR A 123 -4.54 -3.51 6.09
N VAL A 124 -4.56 -2.38 5.41
CA VAL A 124 -3.75 -1.18 5.73
C VAL A 124 -4.54 0.16 5.80
N GLU A 125 -5.60 0.36 6.56
CA GLU A 125 -6.52 1.54 6.49
C GLU A 125 -5.84 2.91 6.37
N ASP A 126 -6.27 3.75 5.43
CA ASP A 126 -5.97 5.19 5.46
C ASP A 126 -7.26 5.97 5.70
N ASP A 127 -7.25 6.82 6.73
CA ASP A 127 -8.31 7.81 6.94
C ASP A 127 -7.87 9.13 6.29
N LEU A 128 -8.54 9.47 5.20
CA LEU A 128 -8.16 10.60 4.37
C LEU A 128 -8.88 11.88 4.78
N VAL A 129 -8.18 13.00 4.63
CA VAL A 129 -8.71 14.35 4.83
C VAL A 129 -8.49 15.19 3.58
N GLN A 130 -9.55 15.89 3.16
CA GLN A 130 -9.48 16.82 2.05
C GLN A 130 -9.15 18.22 2.54
N SER A 131 -8.19 18.88 1.90
CA SER A 131 -7.86 20.28 2.14
C SER A 131 -7.36 20.92 0.85
N ASN A 132 -7.94 22.07 0.48
CA ASN A 132 -7.48 22.90 -0.64
C ASN A 132 -7.28 22.14 -1.98
N GLY A 133 -8.16 21.19 -2.30
CA GLY A 133 -8.06 20.40 -3.54
C GLY A 133 -6.96 19.34 -3.52
N THR A 134 -6.42 19.04 -2.34
CA THR A 134 -5.54 17.90 -2.06
C THR A 134 -6.23 16.94 -1.10
N THR A 135 -5.86 15.66 -1.17
CA THR A 135 -6.23 14.68 -0.16
C THR A 135 -4.99 14.10 0.49
N ALA A 136 -4.99 14.12 1.82
CA ALA A 136 -3.87 13.67 2.63
C ALA A 136 -4.32 12.59 3.63
N SER A 137 -3.38 11.74 4.04
CA SER A 137 -3.55 10.74 5.09
C SER A 137 -3.43 11.40 6.46
N SER A 138 -4.46 11.25 7.29
CA SER A 138 -4.49 11.74 8.67
C SER A 138 -4.21 10.65 9.70
N ARG A 139 -4.44 9.39 9.30
CA ARG A 139 -4.23 8.20 10.11
C ARG A 139 -4.05 6.99 9.21
N GLU A 140 -3.21 6.07 9.67
CA GLU A 140 -2.93 4.80 8.99
C GLU A 140 -3.09 3.62 9.94
N ALA A 141 -3.57 2.47 9.46
CA ALA A 141 -3.69 1.28 10.29
C ALA A 141 -3.43 -0.02 9.52
N LEU A 142 -2.38 -0.73 9.90
CA LEU A 142 -2.06 -2.06 9.40
C LEU A 142 -2.64 -3.16 10.31
N GLY A 143 -3.54 -3.97 9.79
CA GLY A 143 -3.88 -5.30 10.25
C GLY A 143 -3.01 -6.38 9.60
N ILE A 144 -2.56 -7.33 10.41
CA ILE A 144 -1.71 -8.45 10.02
C ILE A 144 -2.38 -9.74 10.48
N ASP A 145 -2.56 -10.69 9.57
CA ASP A 145 -2.79 -12.10 9.88
C ASP A 145 -1.79 -12.95 9.10
N LEU A 146 -0.98 -13.71 9.81
CA LEU A 146 0.03 -14.57 9.24
C LEU A 146 -0.08 -15.94 9.91
N SER A 147 -0.26 -16.97 9.09
CA SER A 147 -0.22 -18.37 9.50
C SER A 147 1.01 -19.02 8.90
N LEU A 148 1.77 -19.76 9.70
CA LEU A 148 2.98 -20.46 9.28
C LEU A 148 3.02 -21.88 9.85
N SER A 149 3.65 -22.76 9.08
CA SER A 149 3.96 -24.13 9.46
C SER A 149 5.42 -24.44 9.13
N ALA A 150 6.12 -25.08 10.06
CA ALA A 150 7.53 -25.46 9.91
C ALA A 150 7.85 -26.66 10.81
N GLY A 151 8.57 -27.67 10.30
CA GLY A 151 9.03 -28.80 11.10
C GLY A 151 7.93 -29.59 11.84
N GLY A 152 6.69 -29.58 11.33
CA GLY A 152 5.53 -30.22 11.95
C GLY A 152 4.81 -29.38 13.02
N GLU A 153 5.31 -28.18 13.32
CA GLU A 153 4.63 -27.20 14.17
C GLU A 153 3.90 -26.14 13.33
N SER A 154 2.85 -25.54 13.89
CA SER A 154 2.17 -24.37 13.32
C SER A 154 2.15 -23.21 14.32
N GLY A 155 2.06 -22.00 13.79
CA GLY A 155 1.91 -20.79 14.57
C GLY A 155 1.23 -19.69 13.78
N THR A 156 0.60 -18.78 14.49
CA THR A 156 -0.04 -17.59 13.94
C THR A 156 0.57 -16.32 14.52
N VAL A 157 0.51 -15.26 13.72
CA VAL A 157 0.84 -13.91 14.12
C VAL A 157 -0.34 -13.05 13.71
N GLN A 158 -0.95 -12.40 14.69
CA GLN A 158 -2.06 -11.49 14.48
C GLN A 158 -1.71 -10.16 15.10
N GLY A 159 -1.92 -9.07 14.38
CA GLY A 159 -1.61 -7.77 14.95
C GLY A 159 -2.31 -6.62 14.27
N ASN A 160 -2.30 -5.51 14.99
CA ASN A 160 -2.68 -4.22 14.45
C ASN A 160 -1.63 -3.18 14.81
N VAL A 161 -1.24 -2.35 13.85
CA VAL A 161 -0.35 -1.21 14.02
C VAL A 161 -1.10 0.01 13.52
N THR A 162 -1.25 1.05 14.34
CA THR A 162 -1.82 2.33 13.91
C THR A 162 -0.78 3.42 13.99
N VAL A 163 -0.86 4.37 13.07
CA VAL A 163 -0.22 5.68 13.16
C VAL A 163 -1.34 6.71 13.23
N ASP A 164 -1.59 7.22 14.43
CA ASP A 164 -2.67 8.15 14.69
C ASP A 164 -2.16 9.60 14.71
N HIS A 165 -3.04 10.54 14.38
CA HIS A 165 -2.83 11.98 14.51
C HIS A 165 -1.65 12.53 13.71
N LEU A 166 -1.50 12.12 12.45
CA LEU A 166 -0.47 12.67 11.57
C LEU A 166 -0.68 14.18 11.39
N SER A 167 0.30 14.97 11.82
CA SER A 167 0.27 16.42 11.80
C SER A 167 1.58 17.00 11.23
N PRO A 168 1.53 17.75 10.11
CA PRO A 168 0.38 17.85 9.21
C PRO A 168 -0.03 16.48 8.64
N PRO A 169 -1.28 16.28 8.16
CA PRO A 169 -1.63 15.14 7.32
C PRO A 169 -0.67 15.06 6.14
N TYR A 170 -0.24 13.85 5.76
CA TYR A 170 0.78 13.67 4.73
C TYR A 170 0.20 13.07 3.45
N GLU A 171 0.75 13.44 2.31
CA GLU A 171 0.21 13.07 1.00
C GLU A 171 0.90 11.78 0.50
N TRP A 172 0.21 10.64 0.58
CA TRP A 172 0.74 9.34 0.07
C TRP A 172 0.69 9.26 -1.45
N PHE A 173 -0.38 9.74 -2.06
CA PHE A 173 -0.48 9.93 -3.50
C PHE A 173 -0.84 11.39 -3.70
N LEU A 174 -0.16 12.05 -4.63
CA LEU A 174 -0.46 13.44 -4.97
C LEU A 174 -1.86 13.51 -5.57
N ASP A 175 -2.89 13.64 -4.72
CA ASP A 175 -4.28 13.84 -5.10
C ASP A 175 -4.45 15.29 -5.52
N ARG A 176 -3.88 15.59 -6.67
CA ARG A 176 -3.79 16.92 -7.24
C ARG A 176 -4.32 16.86 -8.65
N SER A 177 -5.22 17.77 -9.01
CA SER A 177 -5.73 17.89 -10.37
C SER A 177 -4.78 18.66 -11.31
N ASP A 178 -3.74 19.30 -10.75
CA ASP A 178 -2.81 20.21 -11.42
C ASP A 178 -1.40 19.62 -11.62
N LEU A 179 -1.17 18.32 -11.41
CA LEU A 179 0.17 17.71 -11.57
C LEU A 179 0.75 17.89 -12.97
N ASP A 180 -0.10 17.92 -13.99
CA ASP A 180 0.25 18.20 -15.39
C ASP A 180 0.78 19.63 -15.60
N GLN A 181 0.37 20.57 -14.73
CA GLN A 181 0.78 21.97 -14.79
C GLN A 181 2.12 22.23 -14.10
N LEU A 182 2.54 21.35 -13.19
CA LEU A 182 3.82 21.47 -12.50
C LEU A 182 4.99 21.23 -13.46
N ALA A 183 6.10 21.95 -13.25
CA ALA A 183 7.30 21.77 -14.03
C ALA A 183 7.96 20.41 -13.73
N VAL A 184 8.57 19.78 -14.73
CA VAL A 184 9.47 18.65 -14.49
C VAL A 184 10.62 19.13 -13.60
N GLY A 185 10.95 18.35 -12.58
CA GLY A 185 11.89 18.71 -11.52
C GLY A 185 11.25 19.47 -10.35
N TYR A 186 9.95 19.80 -10.39
CA TYR A 186 9.25 20.32 -9.22
C TYR A 186 9.33 19.28 -8.09
N THR A 187 9.74 19.75 -6.91
CA THR A 187 9.86 18.94 -5.70
C THR A 187 9.04 19.55 -4.57
N THR A 188 8.41 18.70 -3.77
CA THR A 188 7.86 19.06 -2.45
C THR A 188 8.40 18.11 -1.38
N THR A 189 8.46 18.58 -0.14
CA THR A 189 8.86 17.77 1.02
C THR A 189 7.94 18.08 2.18
N ILE A 190 7.41 17.04 2.81
CA ILE A 190 6.50 17.13 3.94
C ILE A 190 7.07 16.23 5.03
N SER A 191 7.14 16.77 6.25
CA SER A 191 7.43 15.99 7.44
C SER A 191 6.21 16.02 8.35
N SER A 192 5.75 14.85 8.74
CA SER A 192 4.56 14.66 9.55
C SER A 192 4.91 13.90 10.81
N SER A 193 4.39 14.35 11.94
CA SER A 193 4.57 13.68 13.22
C SER A 193 3.25 13.09 13.70
N GLY A 194 3.32 11.94 14.34
CA GLY A 194 2.15 11.25 14.89
C GLY A 194 2.54 10.35 16.05
N VAL A 195 1.62 9.46 16.42
CA VAL A 195 1.85 8.45 17.44
C VAL A 195 1.56 7.06 16.89
N THR A 196 2.45 6.12 17.15
CA THR A 196 2.31 4.72 16.78
C THR A 196 1.78 3.92 17.96
N ASN A 197 0.75 3.12 17.71
CA ASN A 197 0.30 2.07 18.60
C ASN A 197 0.45 0.72 17.88
N ALA A 198 0.87 -0.31 18.60
CA ALA A 198 0.95 -1.65 18.03
C ALA A 198 0.53 -2.69 19.07
N ASN A 199 -0.23 -3.68 18.62
CA ASN A 199 -0.51 -4.87 19.39
C ASN A 199 -0.34 -6.08 18.47
N ILE A 200 0.69 -6.89 18.73
CA ILE A 200 1.02 -8.05 17.90
C ILE A 200 1.09 -9.29 18.79
N ALA A 201 0.13 -10.18 18.62
CA ALA A 201 0.06 -11.49 19.25
C ALA A 201 0.77 -12.53 18.38
N ILE A 202 1.51 -13.42 19.03
CA ILE A 202 2.26 -14.50 18.39
C ILE A 202 1.97 -15.78 19.20
N THR A 203 1.63 -16.89 18.53
CA THR A 203 1.41 -18.17 19.20
C THR A 203 2.57 -18.54 20.12
N ASP A 204 2.26 -18.94 21.35
CA ASP A 204 3.21 -19.35 22.39
C ASP A 204 4.28 -18.29 22.76
N ALA A 205 4.02 -17.01 22.50
CA ALA A 205 4.88 -15.91 22.91
C ALA A 205 4.08 -14.75 23.53
N SER A 206 4.77 -13.98 24.38
CA SER A 206 4.22 -12.73 24.91
C SER A 206 3.95 -11.75 23.76
N PRO A 207 2.81 -11.04 23.78
CA PRO A 207 2.48 -10.07 22.75
C PRO A 207 3.47 -8.89 22.77
N ILE A 208 3.69 -8.30 21.60
CA ILE A 208 4.40 -7.03 21.46
C ILE A 208 3.36 -5.94 21.57
N VAL A 209 3.51 -5.06 22.56
CA VAL A 209 2.63 -3.92 22.77
C VAL A 209 3.46 -2.65 22.74
N VAL A 210 3.09 -1.74 21.83
CA VAL A 210 3.62 -0.39 21.73
C VAL A 210 2.46 0.56 21.94
N THR A 211 2.64 1.56 22.80
CA THR A 211 1.59 2.53 23.11
C THR A 211 2.16 3.93 23.03
N ASN A 212 1.53 4.78 22.20
CA ASN A 212 1.87 6.18 22.01
C ASN A 212 3.35 6.44 21.74
N ALA A 213 4.01 5.59 20.94
CA ALA A 213 5.39 5.83 20.54
C ALA A 213 5.42 6.98 19.52
N PRO A 214 6.23 8.04 19.71
CA PRO A 214 6.29 9.11 18.73
C PRO A 214 6.89 8.60 17.42
N VAL A 215 6.32 9.04 16.30
CA VAL A 215 6.84 8.76 14.97
C VAL A 215 6.91 10.03 14.15
N THR A 216 7.94 10.12 13.31
CA THR A 216 8.06 11.17 12.31
C THR A 216 8.30 10.51 10.96
N VAL A 217 7.47 10.83 9.99
CA VAL A 217 7.61 10.42 8.59
C VAL A 217 8.02 11.65 7.79
N THR A 218 8.98 11.48 6.90
CA THR A 218 9.36 12.53 5.93
C THR A 218 9.25 11.96 4.54
N ASP A 219 8.42 12.61 3.73
CA ASP A 219 8.19 12.26 2.34
C ASP A 219 8.64 13.40 1.44
N ARG A 220 9.36 13.04 0.39
CA ARG A 220 9.73 13.95 -0.69
C ARG A 220 9.20 13.41 -2.00
N TRP A 221 8.54 14.28 -2.76
CA TRP A 221 8.02 13.96 -4.08
C TRP A 221 8.69 14.82 -5.13
N THR A 222 8.94 14.23 -6.30
CA THR A 222 9.48 14.94 -7.47
C THR A 222 8.73 14.56 -8.74
N VAL A 223 8.34 15.55 -9.54
CA VAL A 223 7.82 15.36 -10.90
C VAL A 223 8.99 15.01 -11.82
N VAL A 224 9.01 13.78 -12.33
CA VAL A 224 10.12 13.27 -13.15
C VAL A 224 9.87 13.46 -14.64
N ALA A 225 8.66 13.18 -15.09
CA ALA A 225 8.28 13.27 -16.49
C ALA A 225 6.78 13.48 -16.65
N LYS A 226 6.40 13.99 -17.82
CA LYS A 226 5.01 14.10 -18.29
C LYS A 226 4.94 13.38 -19.63
N LEU A 227 3.99 12.45 -19.75
CA LEU A 227 3.82 11.59 -20.89
C LEU A 227 2.41 11.79 -21.44
N ASP A 228 2.32 12.05 -22.74
CA ASP A 228 1.00 12.14 -23.41
C ASP A 228 0.24 10.82 -23.28
N THR A 229 0.95 9.70 -23.37
CA THR A 229 0.39 8.35 -23.19
C THR A 229 1.37 7.38 -22.50
N LEU A 230 0.82 6.39 -21.80
CA LEU A 230 1.54 5.22 -21.29
C LEU A 230 0.68 3.97 -21.48
N SER A 231 1.26 2.90 -22.03
CA SER A 231 0.59 1.59 -22.06
C SER A 231 0.99 0.75 -20.86
N VAL A 232 0.00 0.29 -20.10
CA VAL A 232 0.17 -0.66 -19.00
C VAL A 232 -0.72 -1.85 -19.28
N ARG A 233 -0.13 -3.05 -19.34
CA ARG A 233 -0.83 -4.32 -19.62
C ARG A 233 -1.75 -4.29 -20.84
N GLY A 234 -1.34 -3.55 -21.88
CA GLY A 234 -2.09 -3.42 -23.14
C GLY A 234 -3.21 -2.37 -23.11
N LYS A 235 -3.51 -1.74 -21.97
CA LYS A 235 -4.39 -0.57 -21.88
C LYS A 235 -3.58 0.70 -22.00
N ALA A 236 -4.00 1.63 -22.85
CA ALA A 236 -3.39 2.95 -22.97
C ALA A 236 -4.05 3.91 -21.97
N TYR A 237 -3.23 4.72 -21.32
CA TYR A 237 -3.65 5.80 -20.43
C TYR A 237 -3.07 7.12 -20.97
N THR A 238 -3.86 8.19 -20.94
CA THR A 238 -3.47 9.55 -21.36
C THR A 238 -3.13 10.44 -20.17
N ASP A 239 -2.48 11.57 -20.42
CA ASP A 239 -2.13 12.59 -19.42
C ASP A 239 -1.47 11.97 -18.19
N VAL A 240 -0.33 11.34 -18.40
CA VAL A 240 0.36 10.56 -17.37
C VAL A 240 1.54 11.35 -16.81
N VAL A 241 1.60 11.47 -15.48
CA VAL A 241 2.72 12.08 -14.78
C VAL A 241 3.52 11.00 -14.07
N GLN A 242 4.83 10.97 -14.31
CA GLN A 242 5.77 10.13 -13.58
C GLN A 242 6.29 10.89 -12.37
N LEU A 243 6.25 10.24 -11.22
CA LEU A 243 6.64 10.79 -9.93
C LEU A 243 7.68 9.88 -9.27
N THR A 244 8.54 10.49 -8.47
CA THR A 244 9.42 9.77 -7.53
C THR A 244 9.06 10.19 -6.11
N ARG A 245 8.81 9.21 -5.24
CA ARG A 245 8.80 9.33 -3.79
C ARG A 245 10.18 9.02 -3.25
N GLU A 246 10.62 9.76 -2.28
CA GLU A 246 11.69 9.38 -1.37
C GLU A 246 11.12 9.44 0.04
N THR A 247 11.23 8.33 0.77
CA THR A 247 10.75 8.20 2.15
C THR A 247 11.75 7.39 2.95
N SER A 248 11.43 7.09 4.20
CA SER A 248 12.20 6.14 5.00
C SER A 248 11.28 5.16 5.69
N LEU A 249 11.66 3.89 5.64
CA LEU A 249 10.95 2.82 6.30
C LEU A 249 11.90 2.17 7.32
N PRO A 250 11.42 1.65 8.45
CA PRO A 250 12.29 0.88 9.35
C PRO A 250 12.93 -0.29 8.58
N ASP A 251 13.99 -0.90 9.11
CA ASP A 251 14.56 -2.18 8.68
C ASP A 251 14.23 -3.28 9.72
N ALA A 252 14.70 -4.51 9.49
CA ALA A 252 14.50 -5.61 10.46
C ALA A 252 15.19 -5.36 11.83
N SER A 253 16.10 -4.39 11.91
CA SER A 253 16.77 -3.95 13.13
C SER A 253 16.12 -2.72 13.77
N GLY A 254 15.07 -2.16 13.14
CA GLY A 254 14.37 -0.94 13.54
C GLY A 254 15.04 0.36 13.09
N ASN A 255 16.09 0.32 12.28
CA ASN A 255 16.72 1.52 11.72
C ASN A 255 15.90 2.05 10.55
N LEU A 256 15.73 3.36 10.42
CA LEU A 256 15.13 3.93 9.21
C LEU A 256 16.11 3.83 8.03
N VAL A 257 15.70 3.15 6.97
CA VAL A 257 16.41 3.04 5.71
C VAL A 257 15.68 3.83 4.63
N PRO A 258 16.41 4.58 3.78
CA PRO A 258 15.81 5.36 2.72
C PRO A 258 15.22 4.45 1.65
N VAL A 259 14.05 4.83 1.13
CA VAL A 259 13.34 4.09 0.09
C VAL A 259 12.91 5.04 -1.00
N THR A 260 13.12 4.63 -2.24
CA THR A 260 12.72 5.39 -3.43
C THR A 260 11.65 4.61 -4.19
N ILE A 261 10.51 5.25 -4.43
CA ILE A 261 9.38 4.66 -5.16
C ILE A 261 9.16 5.48 -6.42
N GLN A 262 9.10 4.82 -7.57
CA GLN A 262 8.68 5.45 -8.82
C GLN A 262 7.26 5.00 -9.17
N TYR A 263 6.42 5.92 -9.60
CA TYR A 263 5.05 5.58 -9.97
C TYR A 263 4.52 6.55 -11.01
N TRP A 264 3.56 6.06 -11.78
CA TRP A 264 2.92 6.77 -12.87
C TRP A 264 1.45 6.92 -12.52
N VAL A 265 0.97 8.15 -12.53
CA VAL A 265 -0.43 8.50 -12.27
C VAL A 265 -1.05 9.03 -13.56
N ALA A 266 -2.23 8.52 -13.92
CA ALA A 266 -2.99 8.99 -15.05
C ALA A 266 -4.16 9.85 -14.57
N LYS A 267 -4.38 10.99 -15.23
CA LYS A 267 -5.44 11.93 -14.86
C LYS A 267 -6.81 11.25 -14.95
N GLY A 268 -7.60 11.38 -13.89
CA GLY A 268 -8.92 10.77 -13.74
C GLY A 268 -8.91 9.31 -13.31
N VAL A 269 -7.76 8.65 -13.22
CA VAL A 269 -7.66 7.22 -12.88
C VAL A 269 -6.94 6.99 -11.56
N GLY A 270 -5.80 7.64 -11.31
CA GLY A 270 -4.93 7.25 -10.20
C GLY A 270 -3.62 6.63 -10.66
N MET A 271 -2.96 5.92 -9.76
CA MET A 271 -1.75 5.15 -10.09
C MET A 271 -2.08 4.07 -11.12
N VAL A 272 -1.34 4.04 -12.22
CA VAL A 272 -1.44 2.98 -13.24
C VAL A 272 -0.27 2.03 -13.19
N LYS A 273 0.87 2.48 -12.65
CA LYS A 273 2.09 1.68 -12.46
C LYS A 273 2.90 2.16 -11.27
N GLY A 274 3.54 1.25 -10.55
CA GLY A 274 4.48 1.54 -9.46
C GLY A 274 5.71 0.62 -9.50
N VAL A 275 6.86 1.09 -9.06
CA VAL A 275 8.15 0.36 -9.01
C VAL A 275 8.91 0.78 -7.76
N GLY A 276 9.56 -0.17 -7.09
CA GLY A 276 10.53 0.12 -6.02
C GLY A 276 9.92 0.27 -4.62
N VAL A 277 8.64 -0.06 -4.44
CA VAL A 277 7.93 -0.02 -3.14
C VAL A 277 8.59 -0.91 -2.06
N TYR A 278 9.50 -1.83 -2.43
CA TYR A 278 10.04 -2.87 -1.54
C TYR A 278 11.55 -3.08 -1.58
N ASN A 279 12.36 -2.14 -2.07
CA ASN A 279 13.82 -2.32 -2.15
C ASN A 279 14.54 -2.19 -0.77
N ILE A 280 13.92 -2.72 0.28
CA ILE A 280 14.28 -2.45 1.68
C ILE A 280 15.13 -3.59 2.27
N LEU A 281 15.20 -4.73 1.56
CA LEU A 281 15.89 -5.94 2.01
C LEU A 281 16.76 -6.57 0.91
N ASN A 282 17.36 -5.75 0.04
CA ASN A 282 18.12 -6.18 -1.15
C ASN A 282 17.32 -7.06 -2.12
N SER A 283 15.99 -6.97 -2.12
CA SER A 283 15.15 -7.63 -3.11
C SER A 283 15.15 -6.84 -4.41
N ALA A 284 14.86 -7.54 -5.52
CA ALA A 284 14.56 -6.87 -6.78
C ALA A 284 13.37 -5.90 -6.62
N ASP A 285 13.35 -4.83 -7.40
CA ASP A 285 12.24 -3.89 -7.39
C ASP A 285 10.93 -4.62 -7.74
N VAL A 286 9.96 -4.52 -6.84
CA VAL A 286 8.62 -5.04 -7.05
C VAL A 286 7.85 -4.06 -7.91
N VAL A 287 7.17 -4.59 -8.92
CA VAL A 287 6.38 -3.82 -9.88
C VAL A 287 4.89 -3.98 -9.57
N TYR A 288 4.13 -2.89 -9.68
CA TYR A 288 2.68 -2.88 -9.65
C TYR A 288 2.13 -2.35 -10.95
N GLU A 289 1.09 -2.98 -11.46
CA GLU A 289 0.43 -2.56 -12.69
C GLU A 289 -1.07 -2.68 -12.54
N LEU A 290 -1.80 -1.61 -12.86
CA LEU A 290 -3.25 -1.58 -12.80
C LEU A 290 -3.83 -2.59 -13.79
N THR A 291 -4.69 -3.47 -13.29
CA THR A 291 -5.45 -4.45 -14.10
C THR A 291 -6.91 -4.09 -14.22
N GLU A 292 -7.50 -3.49 -13.18
CA GLU A 292 -8.92 -3.21 -13.12
C GLU A 292 -9.19 -1.92 -12.33
N THR A 293 -10.21 -1.16 -12.75
CA THR A 293 -10.77 -0.02 -12.03
C THR A 293 -12.12 0.34 -12.66
N ASN A 294 -13.02 0.96 -11.88
CA ASN A 294 -14.24 1.56 -12.43
C ASN A 294 -14.03 2.98 -12.97
N LEU A 295 -12.83 3.54 -12.83
CA LEU A 295 -12.52 4.86 -13.36
C LEU A 295 -12.25 4.81 -14.86
N THR A 296 -12.93 5.67 -15.60
CA THR A 296 -12.76 5.86 -17.04
C THR A 296 -12.10 7.21 -17.30
N GLN A 297 -11.17 7.24 -18.28
CA GLN A 297 -10.70 8.50 -18.85
C GLN A 297 -11.68 8.89 -19.94
N ASP A 298 -12.17 10.13 -19.86
CA ASP A 298 -12.96 10.76 -20.93
C ASP A 298 -12.10 11.08 -22.15
#